data_AF-T1GWR4-F1
#
_entry.id   AF-T1GWR4-F1
#
_cell.length_a   1.000
_cell.length_b   1.000
_cell.length_c   1.000
_cell.angle_alpha   90.00
_cell.angle_beta   90.00
_cell.angle_gamma   90.00
#
_symmetry.space_group_name_H-M   'P 1'
#
loop_
_entity.id
_entity.type
_entity.pdbx_description
1 polymer ?
#
loop_
_entity_poly.entity_id
_entity_poly.type
_entity_poly.pdbx_seq_one_letter_code
_entity_poly.pdbx_strand_id
1 'polypeptide(L)'
;PPTNVPVWPYTLDYKISHECKSGTCPTKTFPGVWEVPLNVHYVEGYEGGHCPYLDQCVLHNLDVQEVLEWLQEDFSRHYEQNKAPYVMPFHTNWFQIKELELGLHKFLDWILTLPDVWVVTTTQALTWITDPKEINHLKTIESWDCSKRVPSAPKPCENTNKCGLTFKDPVTNVTDTRYMEICRDCPNKYPWVGDSEGTGIPGRDNYIFSGEGGDDKQDDDEERRK
;
A
#
# COMPACT_ATOMS: atom_id res chain seq x y z
N PRO A 1 1.43 -0.59 12.71
CA PRO A 1 1.45 -0.07 14.10
C PRO A 1 2.59 -0.74 14.89
N PRO A 2 3.29 -0.05 15.82
CA PRO A 2 4.36 -0.63 16.65
C PRO A 2 3.79 -1.38 17.85
N THR A 3 3.04 -2.44 17.57
CA THR A 3 2.47 -3.33 18.59
C THR A 3 3.21 -4.66 18.55
N ASN A 4 3.40 -5.27 19.72
CA ASN A 4 4.04 -6.59 19.82
C ASN A 4 3.26 -7.68 19.08
N VAL A 5 1.93 -7.54 19.08
CA VAL A 5 1.01 -8.37 18.29
C VAL A 5 0.65 -7.61 17.02
N PRO A 6 0.93 -8.16 15.82
CA PRO A 6 0.57 -7.50 14.57
C PRO A 6 -0.94 -7.36 14.42
N VAL A 7 -1.39 -6.27 13.80
CA VAL A 7 -2.80 -5.93 13.65
C VAL A 7 -3.34 -6.52 12.35
N TRP A 8 -4.48 -7.21 12.44
CA TRP A 8 -5.25 -7.68 11.28
C TRP A 8 -5.91 -6.53 10.54
N PRO A 9 -6.13 -6.62 9.20
CA PRO A 9 -6.98 -5.68 8.48
C PRO A 9 -8.36 -5.51 9.11
N TYR A 10 -8.89 -4.29 9.06
CA TYR A 10 -10.15 -3.93 9.68
C TYR A 10 -10.90 -2.90 8.83
N THR A 11 -12.19 -2.75 9.07
CA THR A 11 -13.00 -1.71 8.42
C THR A 11 -13.02 -0.43 9.25
N LEU A 12 -13.18 0.70 8.58
CA LEU A 12 -13.42 2.01 9.21
C LEU A 12 -14.89 2.21 9.60
N ASP A 13 -15.66 1.12 9.76
CA ASP A 13 -17.01 1.14 10.32
C ASP A 13 -16.99 1.61 11.79
N TYR A 14 -15.89 1.32 12.49
CA TYR A 14 -15.69 1.59 13.91
C TYR A 14 -14.38 2.33 14.18
N LYS A 15 -14.21 2.79 15.42
CA LYS A 15 -12.99 3.47 15.87
C LYS A 15 -11.76 2.55 15.73
N ILE A 16 -10.67 3.11 15.20
CA ILE A 16 -9.35 2.45 15.12
C ILE A 16 -8.90 1.98 16.51
N SER A 17 -8.49 0.71 16.61
CA SER A 17 -8.14 0.04 17.87
C SER A 17 -6.66 0.13 18.27
N HIS A 18 -5.87 0.92 17.54
CA HIS A 18 -4.45 1.13 17.82
C HIS A 18 -4.08 2.62 17.76
N GLU A 19 -2.90 2.95 18.28
CA GLU A 19 -2.37 4.31 18.24
C GLU A 19 -2.18 4.80 16.79
N CYS A 20 -2.57 6.04 16.54
CA CYS A 20 -2.30 6.72 15.27
C CYS A 20 -0.90 7.32 15.27
N LYS A 21 0.04 6.72 14.53
CA LYS A 21 1.40 7.26 14.41
C LYS A 21 1.53 8.44 13.43
N SER A 22 0.67 8.53 12.42
CA SER A 22 0.70 9.63 11.44
C SER A 22 0.16 10.96 11.98
N GLY A 23 -0.49 10.98 13.15
CA GLY A 23 -1.15 12.16 13.71
C GLY A 23 -2.47 12.56 13.03
N THR A 24 -2.71 12.13 11.79
CA THR A 24 -3.88 12.53 10.97
C THR A 24 -4.79 11.35 10.60
N CYS A 25 -4.93 10.36 11.47
CA CYS A 25 -5.78 9.20 11.19
C CYS A 25 -7.27 9.56 11.23
N PRO A 26 -8.12 8.85 10.45
CA PRO A 26 -9.55 9.12 10.43
C PRO A 26 -10.19 8.91 11.80
N THR A 27 -11.02 9.87 12.22
CA THR A 27 -11.77 9.83 13.48
C THR A 27 -13.27 9.63 13.28
N LYS A 28 -13.76 9.79 12.04
CA LYS A 28 -15.14 9.56 11.62
C LYS A 28 -15.30 8.12 11.10
N THR A 29 -16.55 7.67 11.02
CA THR A 29 -16.91 6.36 10.45
C THR A 29 -16.98 6.44 8.93
N PHE A 30 -16.35 5.49 8.23
CA PHE A 30 -16.34 5.35 6.78
C PHE A 30 -16.78 3.93 6.39
N PRO A 31 -18.11 3.69 6.28
CA PRO A 31 -18.60 2.34 6.14
C PRO A 31 -18.09 1.62 4.89
N GLY A 32 -17.65 0.37 5.07
CA GLY A 32 -17.16 -0.48 3.98
C GLY A 32 -15.75 -0.15 3.45
N VAL A 33 -15.08 0.87 3.99
CA VAL A 33 -13.66 1.14 3.69
C VAL A 33 -12.79 0.22 4.52
N TRP A 34 -11.92 -0.53 3.86
CA TRP A 34 -10.94 -1.41 4.50
C TRP A 34 -9.61 -0.70 4.69
N GLU A 35 -9.06 -0.82 5.89
CA GLU A 35 -7.68 -0.47 6.22
C GLU A 35 -6.86 -1.75 6.29
N VAL A 36 -5.80 -1.82 5.49
CA VAL A 36 -4.80 -2.89 5.55
C VAL A 36 -3.56 -2.30 6.23
N PRO A 37 -3.39 -2.53 7.54
CA PRO A 37 -2.39 -1.83 8.31
C PRO A 37 -0.98 -2.21 7.86
N LEU A 38 -0.12 -1.21 7.71
CA LEU A 38 1.32 -1.41 7.63
C LEU A 38 1.82 -1.68 9.06
N ASN A 39 1.85 -2.96 9.44
CA ASN A 39 2.52 -3.41 10.65
C ASN A 39 4.00 -3.05 10.53
N VAL A 40 4.58 -2.44 11.57
CA VAL A 40 5.97 -2.03 11.48
C VAL A 40 6.85 -3.27 11.57
N HIS A 41 7.86 -3.32 10.72
CA HIS A 41 8.87 -4.35 10.72
C HIS A 41 9.96 -4.01 11.72
N TYR A 42 10.46 -5.02 12.43
CA TYR A 42 11.61 -4.93 13.34
C TYR A 42 12.01 -6.32 13.84
N VAL A 43 13.25 -6.43 14.33
CA VAL A 43 13.79 -7.61 15.02
C VAL A 43 14.02 -7.35 16.51
N GLU A 44 14.19 -8.40 17.29
CA GLU A 44 14.54 -8.37 18.71
C GLU A 44 15.83 -7.55 18.91
N GLY A 45 15.82 -6.64 19.88
CA GLY A 45 16.88 -5.63 20.05
C GLY A 45 16.64 -4.30 19.35
N TYR A 46 15.60 -4.20 18.49
CA TYR A 46 15.24 -3.00 17.73
C TYR A 46 16.38 -2.47 16.83
N GLU A 47 17.35 -3.32 16.52
CA GLU A 47 18.34 -3.04 15.48
C GLU A 47 17.58 -2.81 14.16
N GLY A 48 17.77 -1.64 13.54
CA GLY A 48 16.98 -1.24 12.37
C GLY A 48 15.84 -0.24 12.63
N GLY A 49 15.38 -0.11 13.87
CA GLY A 49 14.22 0.72 14.23
C GLY A 49 12.87 0.14 13.78
N HIS A 50 11.78 0.88 14.02
CA HIS A 50 10.45 0.53 13.52
C HIS A 50 10.24 1.12 12.12
N CYS A 51 10.17 0.25 11.12
CA CYS A 51 10.04 0.67 9.72
C CYS A 51 8.70 0.19 9.14
N PRO A 52 7.83 1.10 8.65
CA PRO A 52 6.63 0.73 7.90
C PRO A 52 6.93 0.21 6.49
N TYR A 53 8.09 0.59 5.92
CA TYR A 53 8.59 0.16 4.61
C TYR A 53 9.92 -0.56 4.76
N LEU A 54 10.11 -1.67 4.05
CA LEU A 54 11.29 -2.52 4.19
C LEU A 54 12.58 -1.79 3.81
N ASP A 55 12.54 -0.92 2.80
CA ASP A 55 13.67 -0.11 2.36
C ASP A 55 14.03 1.03 3.34
N GLN A 56 13.23 1.24 4.39
CA GLN A 56 13.52 2.20 5.47
C GLN A 56 14.13 1.53 6.71
N CYS A 57 14.16 0.20 6.77
CA CYS A 57 14.79 -0.53 7.86
C CYS A 57 16.31 -0.43 7.77
N VAL A 58 17.00 -0.16 8.89
CA VAL A 58 18.47 -0.15 8.90
C VAL A 58 18.98 -1.58 9.05
N LEU A 59 19.49 -2.15 7.96
CA LEU A 59 20.21 -3.43 7.98
C LEU A 59 21.70 -3.13 8.15
N HIS A 60 22.33 -3.73 9.16
CA HIS A 60 23.70 -3.39 9.55
C HIS A 60 24.73 -3.85 8.53
N ASN A 61 24.57 -5.07 8.00
CA ASN A 61 25.31 -5.50 6.83
C ASN A 61 24.35 -5.85 5.68
N LEU A 62 24.74 -5.43 4.48
CA LEU A 62 24.09 -5.86 3.24
C LEU A 62 24.63 -7.24 2.83
N ASP A 63 24.50 -8.22 3.73
CA ASP A 63 24.81 -9.62 3.45
C ASP A 63 23.52 -10.40 3.20
N VAL A 64 23.55 -11.30 2.20
CA VAL A 64 22.39 -12.06 1.76
C VAL A 64 21.80 -12.93 2.89
N GLN A 65 22.65 -13.51 3.74
CA GLN A 65 22.25 -14.37 4.83
C GLN A 65 21.68 -13.57 6.00
N GLU A 66 22.26 -12.41 6.31
CA GLU A 66 21.73 -11.49 7.32
C GLU A 66 20.35 -10.96 6.93
N VAL A 67 20.14 -10.59 5.65
CA VAL A 67 18.83 -10.18 5.13
C VAL A 67 17.80 -11.31 5.28
N LEU A 68 18.18 -12.56 4.98
CA LEU A 68 17.31 -13.72 5.14
C LEU A 68 16.91 -13.91 6.61
N GLU A 69 17.89 -13.90 7.52
CA GLU A 69 17.66 -14.10 8.96
C GLU A 69 16.77 -13.01 9.54
N TRP A 70 17.02 -11.76 9.17
CA TRP A 70 16.20 -10.62 9.57
C TRP A 70 14.74 -10.78 9.10
N LEU A 71 14.51 -11.17 7.84
CA LEU A 71 13.17 -11.39 7.30
C LEU A 71 12.46 -12.58 7.96
N GLN A 72 13.20 -13.66 8.28
CA GLN A 72 12.67 -14.82 8.99
C GLN A 72 12.20 -14.47 10.39
N GLU A 73 13.00 -13.68 11.12
CA GLU A 73 12.67 -13.25 12.47
C GLU A 73 11.43 -12.36 12.48
N ASP A 74 11.38 -11.34 11.63
CA ASP A 74 10.22 -10.44 11.56
C ASP A 74 8.95 -11.16 11.09
N PHE A 75 9.06 -12.08 10.13
CA PHE A 75 7.95 -12.96 9.73
C PHE A 75 7.46 -13.86 10.88
N SER A 76 8.37 -14.38 11.70
CA SER A 76 8.03 -15.27 12.82
C SER A 76 7.13 -14.57 13.83
N ARG A 77 7.26 -13.25 14.01
CA ARG A 77 6.34 -12.46 14.85
C ARG A 77 4.89 -12.55 14.39
N HIS A 78 4.66 -12.63 13.08
CA HIS A 78 3.32 -12.84 12.52
C HIS A 78 2.91 -14.31 12.65
N TYR A 79 3.78 -15.21 12.20
CA TYR A 79 3.47 -16.63 12.06
C TYR A 79 3.23 -17.36 13.38
N GLU A 80 3.99 -17.02 14.44
CA GLU A 80 3.92 -17.68 15.75
C GLU A 80 2.89 -17.06 16.69
N GLN A 81 2.35 -15.88 16.36
CA GLN A 81 1.37 -15.19 17.19
C GLN A 81 -0.06 -15.37 16.63
N ASN A 82 -0.63 -14.31 16.03
CA ASN A 82 -2.01 -14.28 15.59
C ASN A 82 -2.18 -14.46 14.08
N LYS A 83 -1.10 -14.74 13.34
CA LYS A 83 -1.07 -14.95 11.89
C LYS A 83 -1.67 -13.80 11.08
N ALA A 84 -1.63 -12.56 11.60
CA ALA A 84 -2.03 -11.39 10.81
C ALA A 84 -1.18 -11.32 9.53
N PRO A 85 -1.74 -10.84 8.40
CA PRO A 85 -1.03 -10.79 7.13
C PRO A 85 0.33 -10.09 7.24
N TYR A 86 1.38 -10.77 6.77
CA TYR A 86 2.72 -10.21 6.67
C TYR A 86 2.84 -9.44 5.34
N VAL A 87 2.63 -8.13 5.40
CA VAL A 87 2.70 -7.24 4.24
C VAL A 87 4.13 -6.76 4.09
N MET A 88 4.73 -6.90 2.91
CA MET A 88 6.09 -6.43 2.64
C MET A 88 6.07 -5.25 1.64
N PRO A 89 5.89 -4.01 2.11
CA PRO A 89 5.88 -2.84 1.24
C PRO A 89 7.32 -2.42 0.88
N PHE A 90 7.67 -2.57 -0.40
CA PHE A 90 8.96 -2.19 -0.96
C PHE A 90 8.84 -0.99 -1.91
N HIS A 91 9.85 -0.12 -1.91
CA HIS A 91 10.13 0.75 -3.05
C HIS A 91 11.13 0.11 -4.02
N THR A 92 11.24 0.64 -5.23
CA THR A 92 12.20 0.17 -6.26
C THR A 92 13.65 0.19 -5.79
N ASN A 93 13.99 1.03 -4.81
CA ASN A 93 15.34 1.14 -4.24
C ASN A 93 15.83 -0.18 -3.64
N TRP A 94 14.94 -0.99 -3.03
CA TRP A 94 15.28 -2.31 -2.50
C TRP A 94 15.94 -3.19 -3.57
N PHE A 95 15.37 -3.18 -4.77
CA PHE A 95 15.80 -3.98 -5.91
C PHE A 95 16.99 -3.39 -6.68
N GLN A 96 17.57 -2.28 -6.21
CA GLN A 96 18.82 -1.74 -6.74
C GLN A 96 20.05 -2.36 -6.04
N ILE A 97 19.86 -2.99 -4.89
CA ILE A 97 20.91 -3.65 -4.10
C ILE A 97 20.74 -5.16 -4.26
N LYS A 98 21.75 -5.83 -4.83
CA LYS A 98 21.66 -7.25 -5.19
C LYS A 98 21.50 -8.16 -3.99
N GLU A 99 22.14 -7.80 -2.88
CA GLU A 99 22.15 -8.59 -1.66
C GLU A 99 20.75 -8.60 -1.01
N LEU A 100 20.04 -7.47 -1.05
CA LEU A 100 18.65 -7.36 -0.60
C LEU A 100 17.70 -8.19 -1.48
N GLU A 101 17.86 -8.12 -2.81
CA GLU A 101 17.07 -8.91 -3.76
C GLU A 101 17.30 -10.43 -3.55
N LEU A 102 18.55 -10.86 -3.45
CA LEU A 102 18.90 -12.27 -3.23
C LEU A 102 18.45 -12.78 -1.85
N GLY A 103 18.53 -11.95 -0.82
CA GLY A 103 17.99 -12.26 0.50
C GLY A 103 16.48 -12.45 0.47
N LEU A 104 15.75 -11.57 -0.24
CA LEU A 104 14.31 -11.72 -0.45
C LEU A 104 13.98 -13.01 -1.23
N HIS A 105 14.73 -13.36 -2.28
CA HIS A 105 14.52 -14.63 -2.99
C HIS A 105 14.67 -15.84 -2.07
N LYS A 106 15.74 -15.88 -1.25
CA LYS A 106 15.93 -16.95 -0.26
C LYS A 106 14.81 -17.00 0.78
N PHE A 107 14.32 -15.84 1.21
CA PHE A 107 13.19 -15.76 2.14
C PHE A 107 11.91 -16.33 1.52
N LEU A 108 11.62 -15.97 0.26
CA LEU A 108 10.47 -16.51 -0.48
C LEU A 108 10.58 -18.04 -0.66
N ASP A 109 11.76 -18.55 -1.01
CA ASP A 109 12.00 -19.99 -1.11
C ASP A 109 11.76 -20.68 0.24
N TRP A 110 12.23 -20.07 1.34
CA TRP A 110 12.04 -20.59 2.69
C TRP A 110 10.57 -20.61 3.12
N ILE A 111 9.82 -19.51 2.99
CA ILE A 111 8.40 -19.50 3.42
C ILE A 111 7.55 -20.49 2.61
N LEU A 112 7.92 -20.76 1.35
CA LEU A 112 7.22 -21.74 0.52
C LEU A 112 7.50 -23.19 0.94
N THR A 113 8.48 -23.43 1.82
CA THR A 113 8.65 -24.72 2.48
C THR A 113 7.71 -24.94 3.66
N LEU A 114 7.09 -23.87 4.18
CA LEU A 114 6.16 -23.96 5.30
C LEU A 114 4.79 -24.49 4.83
N PRO A 115 4.12 -25.34 5.62
CA PRO A 115 2.94 -26.07 5.16
C PRO A 115 1.68 -25.22 4.99
N ASP A 116 1.63 -24.05 5.62
CA ASP A 116 0.45 -23.21 5.78
C ASP A 116 0.74 -21.72 5.51
N VAL A 117 1.54 -21.44 4.48
CA VAL A 117 1.85 -20.08 4.03
C VAL A 117 1.47 -19.89 2.56
N TRP A 118 0.86 -18.73 2.26
CA TRP A 118 0.47 -18.33 0.91
C TRP A 118 0.92 -16.91 0.61
N VAL A 119 1.54 -16.71 -0.56
CA VAL A 119 1.84 -15.39 -1.10
C VAL A 119 0.66 -14.97 -1.99
N VAL A 120 -0.08 -13.95 -1.55
CA VAL A 120 -1.31 -13.49 -2.19
C VAL A 120 -1.30 -11.97 -2.35
N THR A 121 -2.14 -11.46 -3.26
CA THR A 121 -2.40 -10.02 -3.34
C THR A 121 -3.23 -9.53 -2.16
N THR A 122 -3.19 -8.24 -1.86
CA THR A 122 -4.04 -7.62 -0.83
C THR A 122 -5.52 -7.90 -1.06
N THR A 123 -5.99 -7.84 -2.31
CA THR A 123 -7.37 -8.16 -2.66
C THR A 123 -7.72 -9.62 -2.34
N GLN A 124 -6.85 -10.57 -2.68
CA GLN A 124 -7.05 -11.98 -2.35
C GLN A 124 -7.07 -12.20 -0.83
N ALA A 125 -6.17 -11.57 -0.07
CA ALA A 125 -6.20 -11.62 1.38
C ALA A 125 -7.54 -11.08 1.93
N LEU A 126 -7.99 -9.91 1.47
CA LEU A 126 -9.27 -9.33 1.87
C LEU A 126 -10.46 -10.24 1.56
N THR A 127 -10.48 -10.92 0.40
CA THR A 127 -11.57 -11.88 0.10
C THR A 127 -11.63 -13.05 1.10
N TRP A 128 -10.48 -13.49 1.62
CA TRP A 128 -10.46 -14.50 2.69
C TRP A 128 -10.85 -13.90 4.04
N ILE A 129 -10.40 -12.68 4.36
CA ILE A 129 -10.73 -12.01 5.61
C ILE A 129 -12.23 -11.75 5.74
N THR A 130 -12.93 -11.47 4.63
CA THR A 130 -14.38 -11.27 4.61
C THR A 130 -15.19 -12.56 4.79
N ASP A 131 -14.63 -13.73 4.42
CA ASP A 131 -15.26 -15.05 4.59
C ASP A 131 -14.18 -16.11 4.92
N PRO A 132 -13.68 -16.14 6.16
CA PRO A 132 -12.53 -16.96 6.53
C PRO A 132 -12.79 -18.45 6.34
N LYS A 133 -11.86 -19.12 5.67
CA LYS A 133 -11.84 -20.58 5.51
C LYS A 133 -10.66 -21.18 6.25
N GLU A 134 -10.90 -22.32 6.90
CA GLU A 134 -9.82 -23.14 7.46
C GLU A 134 -8.86 -23.62 6.37
N ILE A 135 -7.64 -23.97 6.76
CA ILE A 135 -6.55 -24.40 5.86
C ILE A 135 -6.99 -25.49 4.87
N ASN A 136 -7.73 -26.49 5.35
CA ASN A 136 -8.20 -27.61 4.53
C ASN A 136 -9.18 -27.19 3.42
N HIS A 137 -9.81 -26.02 3.56
CA HIS A 137 -10.79 -25.49 2.63
C HIS A 137 -10.25 -24.32 1.79
N LEU A 138 -8.98 -23.94 1.91
CA LEU A 138 -8.42 -22.80 1.15
C LEU A 138 -8.49 -23.02 -0.37
N LYS A 139 -8.41 -24.27 -0.84
CA LYS A 139 -8.58 -24.62 -2.26
C LYS A 139 -9.98 -24.32 -2.83
N THR A 140 -10.96 -24.08 -1.95
CA THR A 140 -12.33 -23.71 -2.35
C THR A 140 -12.49 -22.21 -2.58
N ILE A 141 -11.48 -21.40 -2.21
CA ILE A 141 -11.51 -19.96 -2.40
C ILE A 141 -11.28 -19.66 -3.88
N GLU A 142 -12.37 -19.29 -4.55
CA GLU A 142 -12.35 -19.04 -5.99
C GLU A 142 -11.36 -17.93 -6.38
N SER A 143 -11.21 -16.88 -5.57
CA SER A 143 -10.29 -15.76 -5.85
C SER A 143 -8.80 -16.15 -5.75
N TRP A 144 -8.48 -17.29 -5.14
CA TRP A 144 -7.11 -17.80 -5.01
C TRP A 144 -6.77 -18.84 -6.08
N ASP A 145 -7.75 -19.26 -6.89
CA ASP A 145 -7.55 -20.23 -7.96
C ASP A 145 -6.73 -19.65 -9.13
N CYS A 146 -5.51 -20.13 -9.30
CA CYS A 146 -4.60 -19.72 -10.37
C CYS A 146 -5.13 -19.99 -11.80
N SER A 147 -6.09 -20.91 -11.96
CA SER A 147 -6.70 -21.21 -13.25
C SER A 147 -7.64 -20.08 -13.72
N LYS A 148 -8.23 -19.36 -12.77
CA LYS A 148 -9.09 -18.21 -13.01
C LYS A 148 -8.23 -16.96 -13.05
N ARG A 149 -7.57 -16.75 -14.20
CA ARG A 149 -6.92 -15.46 -14.47
C ARG A 149 -7.98 -14.38 -14.40
N VAL A 150 -7.96 -13.58 -13.33
CA VAL A 150 -8.75 -12.34 -13.27
C VAL A 150 -8.33 -11.53 -14.49
N PRO A 151 -9.25 -11.18 -15.41
CA PRO A 151 -8.95 -10.34 -16.56
C PRO A 151 -8.80 -8.90 -16.08
N SER A 152 -7.77 -8.60 -15.29
CA SER A 152 -7.63 -7.29 -14.65
C SER A 152 -6.93 -6.27 -15.54
N ALA A 153 -6.13 -6.72 -16.51
CA ALA A 153 -5.48 -5.83 -17.46
C ALA A 153 -5.76 -6.26 -18.91
N PRO A 154 -6.09 -5.32 -19.82
CA PRO A 154 -6.00 -5.56 -21.25
C PRO A 154 -4.60 -6.11 -21.58
N LYS A 155 -4.52 -6.97 -22.60
CA LYS A 155 -3.21 -7.42 -23.09
C LYS A 155 -2.34 -6.19 -23.40
N PRO A 156 -1.05 -6.21 -23.03
CA PRO A 156 -0.11 -5.18 -23.46
C PRO A 156 -0.16 -5.03 -24.99
N CYS A 157 -0.07 -3.80 -25.48
CA CYS A 157 0.08 -3.54 -26.91
C CYS A 157 1.49 -3.92 -27.37
N GLU A 158 1.63 -4.33 -28.63
CA GLU A 158 2.95 -4.60 -29.23
C GLU A 158 3.76 -3.31 -29.45
N ASN A 159 3.07 -2.23 -29.81
CA ASN A 159 3.67 -0.92 -30.07
C ASN A 159 3.05 0.13 -29.16
N THR A 160 3.88 0.85 -28.42
CA THR A 160 3.47 1.96 -27.54
C THR A 160 3.56 3.28 -28.28
N ASN A 161 2.59 4.17 -28.06
CA ASN A 161 2.69 5.57 -28.47
C ASN A 161 3.55 6.35 -27.45
N LYS A 162 4.50 7.14 -27.95
CA LYS A 162 5.34 8.03 -27.15
C LYS A 162 4.81 9.46 -27.27
N CYS A 163 4.15 9.94 -26.22
CA CYS A 163 3.43 11.20 -26.23
C CYS A 163 4.24 12.30 -25.54
N GLY A 164 4.67 13.32 -26.28
CA GLY A 164 5.21 14.56 -25.71
C GLY A 164 4.08 15.52 -25.39
N LEU A 165 3.66 15.55 -24.12
CA LEU A 165 2.45 16.23 -23.67
C LEU A 165 2.79 17.52 -22.94
N THR A 166 2.13 18.61 -23.30
CA THR A 166 2.26 19.86 -22.54
C THR A 166 1.65 19.70 -21.15
N PHE A 167 2.40 20.08 -20.12
CA PHE A 167 1.92 20.21 -18.76
C PHE A 167 2.14 21.64 -18.28
N LYS A 168 1.19 22.16 -17.50
CA LYS A 168 1.30 23.45 -16.85
C LYS A 168 1.05 23.24 -15.37
N ASP A 169 2.09 23.46 -14.57
CA ASP A 169 2.02 23.23 -13.14
C ASP A 169 1.06 24.25 -12.49
N PRO A 170 0.04 23.79 -11.73
CA PRO A 170 -0.97 24.68 -11.16
C PRO A 170 -0.43 25.56 -10.03
N VAL A 171 0.69 25.18 -9.39
CA VAL A 171 1.27 25.90 -8.24
C VAL A 171 2.31 26.91 -8.71
N THR A 172 3.23 26.48 -9.57
CA THR A 172 4.36 27.29 -10.04
C THR A 172 4.04 28.05 -11.32
N ASN A 173 2.94 27.72 -12.01
CA ASN A 173 2.52 28.32 -13.28
C ASN A 173 3.54 28.12 -14.42
N VAL A 174 4.51 27.22 -14.25
CA VAL A 174 5.53 26.86 -15.24
C VAL A 174 4.94 25.86 -16.23
N THR A 175 5.28 26.03 -17.51
CA THR A 175 4.88 25.11 -18.58
C THR A 175 6.09 24.31 -19.04
N ASP A 176 5.95 22.99 -19.08
CA ASP A 176 6.96 22.05 -19.56
C ASP A 176 6.32 20.96 -20.44
N THR A 177 7.17 20.09 -20.99
CA THR A 177 6.74 18.93 -21.77
C THR A 177 7.08 17.67 -21.00
N ARG A 178 6.07 16.83 -20.76
CA ARG A 178 6.21 15.54 -20.09
C ARG A 178 5.96 14.41 -21.08
N TYR A 179 6.76 13.34 -20.97
CA TYR A 179 6.66 12.18 -21.85
C TYR A 179 5.85 11.07 -21.17
N MET A 180 4.92 10.48 -21.92
CA MET A 180 4.12 9.34 -21.48
C MET A 180 4.12 8.26 -22.56
N GLU A 181 4.39 7.01 -22.18
CA GLU A 181 4.26 5.85 -23.05
C GLU A 181 2.92 5.15 -22.76
N ILE A 182 2.09 4.96 -23.78
CA ILE A 182 0.73 4.43 -23.63
C ILE A 182 0.32 3.56 -24.83
N CYS A 183 -0.54 2.57 -24.58
CA CYS A 183 -1.08 1.67 -25.60
C CYS A 183 -2.32 2.21 -26.34
N ARG A 184 -2.67 3.48 -26.15
CA ARG A 184 -3.83 4.15 -26.73
C ARG A 184 -3.36 5.43 -27.42
N ASP A 185 -4.27 6.14 -28.07
CA ASP A 185 -3.95 7.44 -28.65
C ASP A 185 -3.46 8.42 -27.57
N CYS A 186 -2.55 9.31 -27.97
CA CYS A 186 -2.02 10.32 -27.07
C CYS A 186 -3.15 11.26 -26.60
N PRO A 187 -3.26 11.54 -25.30
CA PRO A 187 -4.18 12.57 -24.81
C PRO A 187 -3.73 13.96 -25.31
N ASN A 188 -4.61 14.95 -25.19
CA ASN A 188 -4.33 16.32 -25.64
C ASN A 188 -3.36 17.06 -24.70
N LYS A 189 -3.38 16.71 -23.41
CA LYS A 189 -2.57 17.27 -22.34
C LYS A 189 -2.05 16.17 -21.43
N TYR A 190 -1.05 16.48 -20.63
CA TYR A 190 -0.56 15.55 -19.62
C TYR A 190 -1.64 15.32 -18.57
N PRO A 191 -2.11 14.07 -18.35
CA PRO A 191 -3.10 13.78 -17.32
C PRO A 191 -2.65 14.24 -15.94
N TRP A 192 -3.54 14.93 -15.21
CA TRP A 192 -3.23 15.47 -13.89
C TRP A 192 -4.47 15.58 -13.02
N VAL A 193 -4.28 15.99 -11.77
CA VAL A 193 -5.39 16.37 -10.88
C VAL A 193 -6.22 17.46 -11.55
N GLY A 194 -7.50 17.16 -11.77
CA GLY A 194 -8.48 18.03 -12.45
C GLY A 194 -8.71 17.71 -13.93
N ASP A 195 -7.87 16.87 -14.54
CA ASP A 195 -8.00 16.37 -15.92
C ASP A 195 -7.23 15.03 -16.06
N SER A 196 -7.72 13.99 -15.37
CA SER A 196 -7.15 12.66 -15.31
C SER A 196 -7.20 11.89 -16.63
N GLU A 197 -8.04 12.33 -17.57
CA GLU A 197 -8.08 11.84 -18.95
C GLU A 197 -7.15 12.62 -19.90
N GLY A 198 -6.58 13.75 -19.45
CA GLY A 198 -5.70 14.59 -20.28
C GLY A 198 -6.41 15.23 -21.48
N THR A 199 -7.69 15.58 -21.33
CA THR A 199 -8.53 16.14 -22.38
C THR A 199 -8.17 17.58 -22.76
N GLY A 200 -7.56 18.33 -21.83
CA GLY A 200 -7.32 19.76 -21.92
C GLY A 200 -8.54 20.63 -21.64
N ILE A 201 -9.62 20.06 -21.11
CA ILE A 201 -10.85 20.77 -20.76
C ILE A 201 -10.86 21.05 -19.26
N PRO A 202 -10.83 22.31 -18.81
CA PRO A 202 -10.87 22.65 -17.38
C PRO A 202 -12.14 22.14 -16.70
N GLY A 203 -12.00 21.62 -15.48
CA GLY A 203 -13.14 21.23 -14.62
C GLY A 203 -13.93 20.01 -15.12
N ARG A 204 -13.33 19.18 -15.98
CA ARG A 204 -13.94 17.93 -16.44
C ARG A 204 -14.08 16.93 -15.30
N ASP A 205 -13.06 16.84 -14.47
CA ASP A 205 -13.08 15.99 -13.29
C ASP A 205 -13.63 16.78 -12.10
N ASN A 206 -14.84 16.43 -11.67
CA ASN A 206 -15.44 16.98 -10.47
C ASN A 206 -15.03 16.16 -9.25
N TYR A 207 -13.85 16.47 -8.70
CA TYR A 207 -13.49 16.02 -7.36
C TYR A 207 -14.24 16.90 -6.36
N ILE A 208 -15.40 16.43 -5.89
CA ILE A 208 -16.10 17.09 -4.78
C ILE A 208 -15.26 16.86 -3.52
N PHE A 209 -14.42 17.83 -3.17
CA PHE A 209 -13.76 17.87 -1.88
C PHE A 209 -14.78 18.31 -0.83
N SER A 210 -15.46 17.35 -0.21
CA SER A 210 -16.26 17.58 1.00
C SER A 210 -15.37 17.66 2.25
N GLY A 211 -14.31 18.46 2.17
CA GLY A 211 -13.45 18.84 3.29
C GLY A 211 -13.66 20.32 3.57
N GLU A 212 -14.18 20.62 4.74
CA GLU A 212 -14.64 21.92 5.23
C GLU A 212 -13.74 23.11 4.84
N GLY A 213 -14.12 23.82 3.77
CA GLY A 213 -13.94 25.26 3.67
C GLY A 213 -15.12 25.94 4.37
N GLY A 214 -15.17 25.83 5.70
CA GLY A 214 -16.04 26.65 6.52
C GLY A 214 -15.40 28.02 6.67
N ASP A 215 -16.10 29.06 6.23
CA ASP A 215 -15.79 30.45 6.56
C ASP A 215 -15.43 30.56 8.06
N ASP A 216 -14.19 30.94 8.37
CA ASP A 216 -13.81 31.46 9.68
C ASP A 216 -14.54 32.80 9.89
N LYS A 217 -15.79 32.72 10.32
CA LYS A 217 -16.37 33.76 11.16
C LYS A 217 -15.92 33.47 12.58
N GLN A 218 -14.87 34.18 12.99
CA GLN A 218 -14.63 34.48 14.40
C GLN A 218 -15.89 35.12 14.98
N ASP A 219 -16.64 34.35 15.76
CA ASP A 219 -17.48 34.90 16.81
C ASP A 219 -16.93 34.36 18.13
N ASP A 220 -16.43 35.31 18.93
CA ASP A 220 -16.00 35.14 20.31
C ASP A 220 -17.16 34.60 21.16
N ASP A 221 -16.95 33.46 21.82
CA ASP A 221 -17.76 33.09 23.00
C ASP A 221 -16.93 32.17 23.92
N GLU A 222 -15.87 32.74 24.47
CA GLU A 222 -15.11 32.19 25.59
C GLU A 222 -15.87 32.46 26.91
N GLU A 223 -17.06 31.90 27.11
CA GLU A 223 -17.64 31.80 28.48
C GLU A 223 -18.81 30.82 28.60
N ARG A 224 -18.52 29.50 28.68
CA ARG A 224 -19.29 28.56 29.53
C ARG A 224 -18.79 27.13 29.39
N ARG A 225 -18.00 26.68 30.38
CA ARG A 225 -18.25 25.44 31.14
C ARG A 225 -17.18 25.27 32.22
N LYS A 226 -17.54 25.77 33.41
CA LYS A 226 -17.32 25.01 34.65
C LYS A 226 -18.17 23.75 34.62
#